data_AF-A0A8C7XWL8-F1
#
_entry.id   AF-A0A8C7XWL8-F1
#
_cell.length_a   1.000
_cell.length_b   1.000
_cell.length_c   1.000
_cell.angle_alpha   90.00
_cell.angle_beta   90.00
_cell.angle_gamma   90.00
#
_symmetry.space_group_name_H-M   'P 1'
#
loop_
_entity.id
_entity.type
_entity.pdbx_description
1 polymer ?
#
loop_
_entity_poly.entity_id
_entity_poly.type
_entity_poly.pdbx_seq_one_letter_code
_entity_poly.pdbx_strand_id
1 'polypeptide(L)'
;MGNFPTAVKHCLSYEQLIKDYPWLRRWLQEEKTKYPEFVKIVEVGPRDGLQNEKEVVPTKVKIQLIDMLSGTGLSVIEATSFVSSKWVPQMSDHSDVLRGIQRAPHVQYPVLTPNMQGFQDAVAAGATEVAVFGSASETFSRKNINCSIDDSMLKFEEVIKAAKEQQIPVRGYVSCALGCPYEGRIEPAKVAEVASKLYGIGCYEISLADTIGVGTPGSMLQMLQRVTQEVPISALAVHCHDTYGQALANILTALQVGVSVVDSAVAGLGGCPYAEGSSGNVSTEDVVYMLHGMGIETGVNLDKVMEAGDFICSALNRKTNSKVSLARNRKL
;
A
#
# COMPACT_ATOMS: atom_id res chain seq x y z
N MET A 1 65.15 -9.94 -15.40
CA MET A 1 63.80 -9.87 -16.00
C MET A 1 62.83 -10.41 -14.96
N GLY A 2 61.83 -9.61 -14.61
CA GLY A 2 61.06 -9.69 -13.36
C GLY A 2 60.11 -10.87 -13.21
N ASN A 3 59.71 -11.06 -11.94
CA ASN A 3 58.86 -12.10 -11.37
C ASN A 3 57.37 -12.00 -11.71
N PHE A 4 56.71 -13.16 -11.49
CA PHE A 4 55.27 -13.44 -11.24
C PHE A 4 54.39 -13.84 -12.45
N PRO A 5 53.46 -14.81 -12.26
CA PRO A 5 53.76 -16.25 -12.46
C PRO A 5 52.67 -16.98 -13.29
N THR A 6 52.82 -18.30 -13.35
CA THR A 6 51.96 -19.42 -13.80
C THR A 6 50.45 -19.35 -13.45
N ALA A 7 49.74 -18.30 -13.84
CA ALA A 7 48.27 -18.24 -13.90
C ALA A 7 47.96 -17.75 -15.31
N VAL A 8 47.44 -18.55 -16.25
CA VAL A 8 46.07 -19.05 -16.30
C VAL A 8 46.07 -20.32 -17.16
N LYS A 9 46.26 -21.49 -16.54
CA LYS A 9 46.21 -22.79 -17.23
C LYS A 9 45.17 -23.76 -16.68
N HIS A 10 44.15 -23.25 -15.99
CA HIS A 10 43.09 -24.10 -15.46
C HIS A 10 41.72 -23.47 -15.72
N CYS A 11 41.02 -23.95 -16.76
CA CYS A 11 39.57 -24.01 -16.72
C CYS A 11 39.21 -25.02 -15.63
N LEU A 12 39.14 -24.57 -14.37
CA LEU A 12 38.54 -25.36 -13.30
C LEU A 12 37.07 -25.56 -13.66
N SER A 13 36.57 -26.80 -13.56
CA SER A 13 35.13 -27.03 -13.62
C SER A 13 34.47 -26.26 -12.47
N TYR A 14 33.24 -25.79 -12.68
CA TYR A 14 32.46 -25.05 -11.68
C TYR A 14 32.45 -25.76 -10.30
N GLU A 15 32.38 -27.10 -10.31
CA GLU A 15 32.43 -27.92 -9.10
C GLU A 15 33.78 -27.86 -8.38
N GLN A 16 34.89 -27.87 -9.13
CA GLN A 16 36.24 -27.77 -8.57
C GLN A 16 36.46 -26.40 -7.93
N LEU A 17 35.97 -25.33 -8.57
CA LEU A 17 36.08 -23.96 -8.08
C LEU A 17 35.27 -23.72 -6.78
N ILE A 18 34.08 -24.33 -6.65
CA ILE A 18 33.29 -24.32 -5.41
C ILE A 18 33.97 -25.11 -4.28
N LYS A 19 34.66 -26.20 -4.60
CA LYS A 19 35.34 -27.05 -3.63
C LYS A 19 36.60 -26.41 -3.07
N ASP A 20 37.36 -25.74 -3.93
CA ASP A 20 38.62 -25.08 -3.58
C ASP A 20 38.40 -23.73 -2.86
N TYR A 21 37.24 -23.11 -3.08
CA TYR A 21 36.84 -21.86 -2.44
C TYR A 21 35.45 -21.98 -1.78
N PRO A 22 35.34 -22.58 -0.58
CA PRO A 22 34.05 -22.76 0.11
C PRO A 22 33.30 -21.45 0.40
N TRP A 23 34.03 -20.33 0.54
CA TRP A 23 33.47 -18.99 0.67
C TRP A 23 32.78 -18.50 -0.61
N LEU A 24 33.19 -19.00 -1.78
CA LEU A 24 32.62 -18.69 -3.09
C LEU A 24 31.26 -19.38 -3.24
N ARG A 25 31.08 -20.57 -2.65
CA ARG A 25 29.76 -21.21 -2.53
C ARG A 25 28.80 -20.37 -1.69
N ARG A 26 29.31 -19.82 -0.59
CA ARG A 26 28.59 -18.92 0.31
C ARG A 26 28.22 -17.63 -0.43
N TRP A 27 29.15 -17.01 -1.16
CA TRP A 27 28.93 -15.83 -1.99
C TRP A 27 27.94 -16.09 -3.16
N LEU A 28 28.05 -17.23 -3.85
CA LEU A 28 27.16 -17.66 -4.94
C LEU A 28 25.77 -18.13 -4.46
N GLN A 29 25.66 -18.58 -3.20
CA GLN A 29 24.37 -18.92 -2.56
C GLN A 29 23.74 -17.72 -1.85
N GLU A 30 24.53 -16.71 -1.47
CA GLU A 30 24.09 -15.48 -0.80
C GLU A 30 23.51 -14.42 -1.76
N GLU A 31 23.69 -14.57 -3.09
CA GLU A 31 23.16 -13.64 -4.11
C GLU A 31 21.82 -14.07 -4.75
N LYS A 32 20.88 -14.52 -3.93
CA LYS A 32 19.47 -14.25 -4.23
C LYS A 32 18.88 -13.58 -3.01
N THR A 33 18.96 -12.25 -2.95
CA THR A 33 17.89 -11.48 -2.35
C THR A 33 16.61 -11.92 -3.07
N LYS A 34 15.87 -12.86 -2.46
CA LYS A 34 14.60 -13.34 -3.00
C LYS A 34 13.57 -12.27 -2.73
N TYR A 35 13.65 -11.18 -3.48
CA TYR A 35 12.50 -10.33 -3.71
C TYR A 35 11.37 -11.21 -4.26
N PRO A 36 10.10 -10.88 -3.97
CA PRO A 36 8.98 -11.51 -4.65
C PRO A 36 9.16 -11.39 -6.17
N GLU A 37 8.84 -12.45 -6.91
CA GLU A 37 8.85 -12.41 -8.39
C GLU A 37 7.75 -11.48 -8.91
N PHE A 38 6.65 -11.39 -8.16
CA PHE A 38 5.51 -10.54 -8.45
C PHE A 38 5.12 -9.71 -7.23
N VAL A 39 4.78 -8.44 -7.44
CA VAL A 39 4.22 -7.54 -6.41
C VAL A 39 2.86 -7.01 -6.86
N LYS A 40 1.84 -7.27 -6.02
CA LYS A 40 0.51 -6.70 -6.18
C LYS A 40 0.52 -5.25 -5.71
N ILE A 41 0.19 -4.32 -6.60
CA ILE A 41 -0.02 -2.93 -6.24
C ILE A 41 -1.51 -2.71 -5.96
N VAL A 42 -1.83 -2.15 -4.80
CA VAL A 42 -3.17 -1.68 -4.47
C VAL A 42 -3.21 -0.17 -4.63
N GLU A 43 -3.94 0.28 -5.63
CA GLU A 43 -4.07 1.70 -5.95
C GLU A 43 -5.13 2.34 -5.06
N VAL A 44 -4.71 3.21 -4.15
CA VAL A 44 -5.57 3.87 -3.16
C VAL A 44 -5.88 5.34 -3.51
N GLY A 45 -5.40 5.84 -4.64
CA GLY A 45 -5.59 7.22 -5.08
C GLY A 45 -7.05 7.70 -5.10
N PRO A 46 -8.01 6.95 -5.69
CA PRO A 46 -9.41 7.38 -5.75
C PRO A 46 -10.10 7.50 -4.39
N ARG A 47 -9.64 6.75 -3.37
CA ARG A 47 -10.14 6.83 -1.99
C ARG A 47 -9.21 7.66 -1.13
N ASP A 48 -8.10 7.08 -0.68
CA ASP A 48 -7.21 7.68 0.31
C ASP A 48 -6.52 8.95 -0.22
N GLY A 49 -6.13 8.93 -1.49
CA GLY A 49 -5.57 10.10 -2.16
C GLY A 49 -6.56 11.26 -2.20
N LEU A 50 -7.76 11.05 -2.75
CA LEU A 50 -8.76 12.10 -2.88
C LEU A 50 -9.40 12.53 -1.56
N GLN A 51 -9.41 11.66 -0.54
CA GLN A 51 -10.03 11.94 0.76
C GLN A 51 -9.41 13.15 1.47
N ASN A 52 -8.11 13.38 1.28
CA ASN A 52 -7.37 14.47 1.91
C ASN A 52 -7.12 15.67 0.98
N GLU A 53 -7.69 15.66 -0.23
CA GLU A 53 -7.60 16.81 -1.13
C GLU A 53 -8.49 17.97 -0.63
N LYS A 54 -8.00 19.20 -0.83
CA LYS A 54 -8.67 20.43 -0.37
C LYS A 54 -9.99 20.67 -1.11
N GLU A 55 -9.97 20.42 -2.42
CA GLU A 55 -11.13 20.62 -3.29
C GLU A 55 -11.89 19.30 -3.46
N VAL A 56 -13.22 19.37 -3.43
CA VAL A 56 -14.06 18.20 -3.70
C VAL A 56 -14.08 17.96 -5.21
N VAL A 57 -13.46 16.85 -5.61
CA VAL A 57 -13.45 16.42 -7.01
C VAL A 57 -14.86 15.98 -7.44
N PRO A 58 -15.37 16.44 -8.61
CA PRO A 58 -16.68 16.02 -9.11
C PRO A 58 -16.77 14.50 -9.33
N THR A 59 -17.95 13.91 -9.09
CA THR A 59 -18.22 12.47 -9.22
C THR A 59 -17.78 11.90 -10.58
N LYS A 60 -18.06 12.61 -11.68
CA LYS A 60 -17.66 12.18 -13.03
C LYS A 60 -16.14 12.06 -13.20
N VAL A 61 -15.39 12.94 -12.54
CA VAL A 61 -13.92 12.92 -12.58
C VAL A 61 -13.39 11.73 -11.78
N LYS A 62 -13.99 11.41 -10.62
CA LYS A 62 -13.65 10.23 -9.84
C LYS A 62 -13.90 8.93 -10.61
N ILE A 63 -15.07 8.82 -11.24
CA ILE A 63 -15.43 7.67 -12.09
C ILE A 63 -14.41 7.52 -13.22
N GLN A 64 -14.15 8.61 -13.96
CA GLN A 64 -13.19 8.60 -15.06
C GLN A 64 -11.77 8.21 -14.60
N LEU A 65 -11.33 8.68 -13.42
CA LEU A 65 -10.04 8.27 -12.86
C LEU A 65 -9.98 6.77 -12.62
N ILE A 66 -11.00 6.19 -11.96
CA ILE A 66 -11.04 4.74 -11.67
C ILE A 66 -11.09 3.92 -12.97
N ASP A 67 -11.86 4.36 -13.96
CA ASP A 67 -11.95 3.70 -15.27
C ASP A 67 -10.59 3.73 -16.01
N MET A 68 -9.90 4.88 -15.99
CA MET A 68 -8.54 5.00 -16.56
C MET A 68 -7.56 4.06 -15.84
N LEU A 69 -7.58 4.05 -14.50
CA LEU A 69 -6.73 3.18 -13.69
C LEU A 69 -7.01 1.70 -13.95
N SER A 70 -8.27 1.32 -14.20
CA SER A 70 -8.66 -0.06 -14.55
C SER A 70 -8.01 -0.55 -15.85
N GLY A 71 -7.69 0.37 -16.76
CA GLY A 71 -7.00 0.10 -18.03
C GLY A 71 -5.47 -0.01 -17.93
N THR A 72 -4.88 0.18 -16.75
CA THR A 72 -3.43 0.20 -16.54
C THR A 72 -2.83 -1.19 -16.30
N GLY A 73 -3.65 -2.18 -15.91
CA GLY A 73 -3.17 -3.49 -15.45
C GLY A 73 -3.08 -3.64 -13.93
N LEU A 74 -3.41 -2.59 -13.17
CA LEU A 74 -3.70 -2.71 -11.73
C LEU A 74 -4.79 -3.76 -11.48
N SER A 75 -4.56 -4.65 -10.50
CA SER A 75 -5.53 -5.69 -10.12
C SER A 75 -6.46 -5.28 -8.98
N VAL A 76 -6.12 -4.21 -8.25
CA VAL A 76 -6.93 -3.71 -7.12
C VAL A 76 -6.90 -2.18 -7.12
N ILE A 77 -8.08 -1.57 -7.09
CA ILE A 77 -8.26 -0.11 -7.03
C ILE A 77 -9.26 0.21 -5.92
N GLU A 78 -8.81 0.83 -4.84
CA GLU A 78 -9.69 1.25 -3.76
C GLU A 78 -10.56 2.43 -4.21
N ALA A 79 -11.82 2.13 -4.49
CA ALA A 79 -12.67 3.00 -5.30
C ALA A 79 -13.23 4.18 -4.50
N THR A 80 -13.65 3.96 -3.26
CA THR A 80 -14.29 4.99 -2.43
C THR A 80 -14.44 4.54 -0.96
N SER A 81 -15.08 5.37 -0.14
CA SER A 81 -15.29 5.16 1.29
C SER A 81 -16.74 5.45 1.69
N PHE A 82 -17.43 4.46 2.26
CA PHE A 82 -18.79 4.57 2.80
C PHE A 82 -18.74 5.09 4.24
N VAL A 83 -18.17 6.29 4.38
CA VAL A 83 -18.09 7.08 5.61
C VAL A 83 -19.17 8.15 5.62
N SER A 84 -19.42 8.75 6.79
CA SER A 84 -20.35 9.87 6.88
C SER A 84 -19.85 11.06 6.05
N SER A 85 -20.69 11.52 5.12
CA SER A 85 -20.48 12.72 4.31
C SER A 85 -20.30 14.00 5.14
N LYS A 86 -20.78 14.02 6.39
CA LYS A 86 -20.55 15.12 7.34
C LYS A 86 -19.07 15.24 7.74
N TRP A 87 -18.41 14.10 7.95
CA TRP A 87 -17.02 14.05 8.42
C TRP A 87 -16.03 14.05 7.25
N VAL A 88 -16.41 13.43 6.13
CA VAL A 88 -15.56 13.31 4.94
C VAL A 88 -16.37 13.70 3.69
N PRO A 89 -16.57 15.01 3.44
CA PRO A 89 -17.39 15.48 2.33
C PRO A 89 -16.82 15.07 0.96
N GLN A 90 -15.50 14.89 0.86
CA GLN A 90 -14.80 14.39 -0.32
C GLN A 90 -15.35 13.04 -0.80
N MET A 91 -15.89 12.21 0.09
CA MET A 91 -16.41 10.87 -0.21
C MET A 91 -17.94 10.81 -0.23
N SER A 92 -18.63 11.95 -0.17
CA SER A 92 -20.10 11.99 -0.08
C SER A 92 -20.87 11.36 -1.25
N ASP A 93 -20.22 11.22 -2.40
CA ASP A 93 -20.75 10.61 -3.62
C ASP A 93 -20.37 9.13 -3.77
N HIS A 94 -19.93 8.47 -2.69
CA HIS A 94 -19.43 7.08 -2.69
C HIS A 94 -20.33 6.10 -3.45
N SER A 95 -21.64 6.18 -3.26
CA SER A 95 -22.61 5.28 -3.90
C SER A 95 -22.72 5.53 -5.42
N ASP A 96 -22.64 6.78 -5.84
CA ASP A 96 -22.73 7.14 -7.26
C ASP A 96 -21.44 6.81 -8.00
N VAL A 97 -20.28 7.00 -7.34
CA VAL A 97 -18.98 6.56 -7.85
C VAL A 97 -18.98 5.04 -8.06
N LEU A 98 -19.31 4.25 -7.02
CA LEU A 98 -19.21 2.79 -7.11
C LEU A 98 -20.18 2.17 -8.14
N ARG A 99 -21.34 2.78 -8.35
CA ARG A 99 -22.30 2.37 -9.39
C ARG A 99 -21.92 2.86 -10.78
N GLY A 100 -21.20 3.99 -10.86
CA GLY A 100 -20.87 4.66 -12.12
C GLY A 100 -19.64 4.12 -12.84
N ILE A 101 -18.73 3.45 -12.12
CA ILE A 101 -17.50 2.89 -12.70
C ILE A 101 -17.77 1.72 -13.65
N GLN A 102 -16.94 1.61 -14.69
CA GLN A 102 -16.91 0.49 -15.60
C GLN A 102 -16.01 -0.61 -15.02
N ARG A 103 -16.64 -1.59 -14.37
CA ARG A 103 -15.90 -2.68 -13.71
C ARG A 103 -15.18 -3.56 -14.73
N ALA A 104 -13.86 -3.52 -14.69
CA ALA A 104 -13.02 -4.42 -15.45
C ALA A 104 -13.01 -5.82 -14.78
N PRO A 105 -13.19 -6.92 -15.53
CA PRO A 105 -13.29 -8.27 -14.95
C PRO A 105 -12.06 -8.73 -14.14
N HIS A 106 -10.89 -8.16 -14.42
CA HIS A 106 -9.62 -8.49 -13.77
C HIS A 106 -9.26 -7.60 -12.58
N VAL A 107 -10.15 -6.69 -12.18
CA VAL A 107 -9.88 -5.67 -11.15
C VAL A 107 -10.87 -5.80 -9.99
N GLN A 108 -10.34 -5.81 -8.77
CA GLN A 108 -11.15 -5.65 -7.56
C GLN A 108 -11.27 -4.18 -7.18
N TYR A 109 -12.45 -3.81 -6.70
CA TYR A 109 -12.78 -2.44 -6.32
C TYR A 109 -13.16 -2.36 -4.83
N PRO A 110 -12.21 -2.58 -3.89
CA PRO A 110 -12.50 -2.49 -2.48
C PRO A 110 -12.99 -1.10 -2.10
N VAL A 111 -13.87 -1.04 -1.10
CA VAL A 111 -14.37 0.20 -0.52
C VAL A 111 -14.29 0.19 1.00
N LEU A 112 -13.99 1.34 1.60
CA LEU A 112 -13.85 1.44 3.04
C LEU A 112 -15.23 1.45 3.73
N THR A 113 -15.44 0.60 4.73
CA THR A 113 -16.70 0.47 5.48
C THR A 113 -16.43 0.47 6.99
N PRO A 114 -16.38 1.64 7.66
CA PRO A 114 -15.99 1.74 9.07
C PRO A 114 -17.01 1.18 10.07
N ASN A 115 -18.24 0.91 9.64
CA ASN A 115 -19.34 0.49 10.50
C ASN A 115 -20.40 -0.28 9.68
N MET A 116 -21.36 -0.87 10.38
CA MET A 116 -22.41 -1.70 9.79
C MET A 116 -23.30 -0.94 8.78
N GLN A 117 -23.62 0.33 9.04
CA GLN A 117 -24.41 1.14 8.10
C GLN A 117 -23.65 1.34 6.79
N GLY A 118 -22.39 1.78 6.86
CA GLY A 118 -21.54 1.94 5.69
C GLY A 118 -21.33 0.63 4.92
N PHE A 119 -21.23 -0.50 5.62
CA PHE A 119 -21.18 -1.82 4.99
C PHE A 119 -22.47 -2.15 4.23
N GLN A 120 -23.64 -1.95 4.82
CA GLN A 120 -24.92 -2.18 4.16
C GLN A 120 -25.09 -1.30 2.92
N ASP A 121 -24.71 -0.03 3.02
CA ASP A 121 -24.76 0.92 1.90
C ASP A 121 -23.78 0.52 0.79
N ALA A 122 -22.58 0.03 1.13
CA ALA A 122 -21.59 -0.49 0.20
C ALA A 122 -22.11 -1.70 -0.57
N VAL A 123 -22.71 -2.67 0.12
CA VAL A 123 -23.35 -3.84 -0.49
C VAL A 123 -24.49 -3.40 -1.42
N ALA A 124 -25.35 -2.46 -0.98
CA ALA A 124 -26.44 -1.93 -1.80
C ALA A 124 -25.95 -1.13 -3.03
N ALA A 125 -24.70 -0.66 -3.01
CA ALA A 125 -24.03 -0.05 -4.16
C ALA A 125 -23.23 -1.07 -5.01
N GLY A 126 -23.23 -2.35 -4.62
CA GLY A 126 -22.61 -3.45 -5.35
C GLY A 126 -21.16 -3.73 -4.98
N ALA A 127 -20.69 -3.34 -3.80
CA ALA A 127 -19.34 -3.67 -3.35
C ALA A 127 -19.14 -5.20 -3.30
N THR A 128 -18.02 -5.68 -3.86
CA THR A 128 -17.62 -7.09 -3.87
C THR A 128 -16.43 -7.37 -2.95
N GLU A 129 -15.81 -6.32 -2.41
CA GLU A 129 -14.75 -6.36 -1.41
C GLU A 129 -14.88 -5.09 -0.56
N VAL A 130 -14.63 -5.21 0.74
CA VAL A 130 -14.67 -4.06 1.67
C VAL A 130 -13.42 -4.00 2.52
N ALA A 131 -13.19 -2.85 3.16
CA ALA A 131 -12.08 -2.66 4.07
C ALA A 131 -12.52 -2.05 5.41
N VAL A 132 -11.88 -2.49 6.49
CA VAL A 132 -11.98 -1.88 7.83
C VAL A 132 -10.63 -1.31 8.23
N PHE A 133 -10.60 -0.32 9.13
CA PHE A 133 -9.36 0.31 9.54
C PHE A 133 -9.24 0.41 11.07
N GLY A 134 -8.23 -0.26 11.62
CA GLY A 134 -7.80 -0.11 13.00
C GLY A 134 -6.59 0.82 13.13
N SER A 135 -6.11 0.94 14.37
CA SER A 135 -4.94 1.74 14.74
C SER A 135 -4.10 1.00 15.76
N ALA A 136 -2.78 1.11 15.68
CA ALA A 136 -1.85 0.66 16.73
C ALA A 136 -1.69 1.68 17.88
N SER A 137 -2.35 2.84 17.79
CA SER A 137 -2.35 3.91 18.79
C SER A 137 -3.76 4.18 19.34
N GLU A 138 -3.88 4.18 20.67
CA GLU A 138 -5.13 4.46 21.40
C GLU A 138 -5.59 5.91 21.19
N THR A 139 -4.67 6.87 21.30
CA THR A 139 -4.97 8.29 21.12
C THR A 139 -5.40 8.57 19.68
N PHE A 140 -4.76 7.93 18.70
CA PHE A 140 -5.16 8.05 17.29
C PHE A 140 -6.55 7.46 17.05
N SER A 141 -6.84 6.27 17.61
CA SER A 141 -8.18 5.66 17.53
C SER A 141 -9.25 6.57 18.10
N ARG A 142 -9.04 7.10 19.31
CA ARG A 142 -10.00 8.00 19.97
C ARG A 142 -10.22 9.29 19.17
N LYS A 143 -9.17 9.87 18.59
CA LYS A 143 -9.30 11.11 17.82
C LYS A 143 -9.96 10.90 16.44
N ASN A 144 -9.76 9.76 15.80
CA ASN A 144 -10.27 9.52 14.45
C ASN A 144 -11.62 8.82 14.39
N ILE A 145 -11.91 7.91 15.33
CA ILE A 145 -13.17 7.15 15.35
C ILE A 145 -13.92 7.21 16.68
N ASN A 146 -13.46 8.07 17.62
CA ASN A 146 -14.11 8.34 18.90
C ASN A 146 -14.36 7.09 19.77
N CYS A 147 -13.46 6.09 19.67
CA CYS A 147 -13.48 4.90 20.53
C CYS A 147 -12.07 4.32 20.73
N SER A 148 -11.92 3.41 21.71
CA SER A 148 -10.66 2.68 21.93
C SER A 148 -10.37 1.69 20.80
N ILE A 149 -9.17 1.11 20.80
CA ILE A 149 -8.83 0.04 19.84
C ILE A 149 -9.76 -1.16 20.05
N ASP A 150 -9.97 -1.60 21.29
CA ASP A 150 -10.82 -2.76 21.57
C ASP A 150 -12.29 -2.51 21.21
N ASP A 151 -12.82 -1.30 21.45
CA ASP A 151 -14.17 -0.92 21.00
C ASP A 151 -14.29 -0.94 19.47
N SER A 152 -13.22 -0.54 18.77
CA SER A 152 -13.20 -0.57 17.30
C SER A 152 -13.22 -2.00 16.77
N MET A 153 -12.50 -2.91 17.43
CA MET A 153 -12.47 -4.34 17.07
C MET A 153 -13.84 -4.98 17.19
N LEU A 154 -14.62 -4.66 18.23
CA LEU A 154 -16.00 -5.15 18.36
C LEU A 154 -16.88 -4.70 17.20
N LYS A 155 -16.76 -3.44 16.76
CA LYS A 155 -17.49 -2.92 15.59
C LYS A 155 -17.04 -3.60 14.30
N PHE A 156 -15.75 -3.88 14.14
CA PHE A 156 -15.23 -4.57 12.96
C PHE A 156 -15.65 -6.03 12.92
N GLU A 157 -15.76 -6.70 14.06
CA GLU A 157 -16.25 -8.07 14.14
C GLU A 157 -17.69 -8.18 13.61
N GLU A 158 -18.55 -7.22 13.93
CA GLU A 158 -19.91 -7.15 13.35
C GLU A 158 -19.87 -7.06 11.82
N VAL A 159 -19.09 -6.13 11.28
CA VAL A 159 -18.94 -5.92 9.82
C VAL A 159 -18.37 -7.17 9.14
N ILE A 160 -17.30 -7.74 9.69
CA ILE A 160 -16.60 -8.89 9.12
C ILE A 160 -17.49 -10.13 9.15
N LYS A 161 -18.26 -10.32 10.22
CA LYS A 161 -19.24 -11.41 10.29
C LYS A 161 -20.32 -11.26 9.21
N ALA A 162 -20.89 -10.07 9.06
CA ALA A 162 -21.90 -9.81 8.03
C ALA A 162 -21.33 -9.95 6.60
N ALA A 163 -20.08 -9.51 6.37
CA ALA A 163 -19.37 -9.68 5.12
C ALA A 163 -19.14 -11.16 4.81
N LYS A 164 -18.73 -11.96 5.80
CA LYS A 164 -18.53 -13.40 5.67
C LYS A 164 -19.82 -14.15 5.33
N GLU A 165 -20.95 -13.78 5.93
CA GLU A 165 -22.27 -14.33 5.61
C GLU A 165 -22.66 -14.08 4.13
N GLN A 166 -22.14 -13.01 3.53
CA GLN A 166 -22.36 -12.64 2.13
C GLN A 166 -21.18 -13.01 1.21
N GLN A 167 -20.17 -13.73 1.72
CA GLN A 167 -18.95 -14.10 0.98
C GLN A 167 -18.15 -12.90 0.42
N ILE A 168 -18.25 -11.75 1.08
CA ILE A 168 -17.51 -10.54 0.73
C ILE A 168 -16.18 -10.54 1.50
N PRO A 169 -15.01 -10.59 0.82
CA PRO A 169 -13.72 -10.48 1.47
C PRO A 169 -13.55 -9.11 2.16
N VAL A 170 -12.88 -9.14 3.31
CA VAL A 170 -12.56 -7.93 4.08
C VAL A 170 -11.05 -7.74 4.18
N ARG A 171 -10.57 -6.57 3.77
CA ARG A 171 -9.20 -6.11 3.99
C ARG A 171 -9.11 -5.32 5.29
N GLY A 172 -8.05 -5.54 6.07
CA GLY A 172 -7.79 -4.78 7.31
C GLY A 172 -6.67 -3.76 7.12
N TYR A 173 -6.83 -2.56 7.66
CA TYR A 173 -5.75 -1.58 7.77
C TYR A 173 -5.32 -1.39 9.23
N VAL A 174 -4.02 -1.23 9.47
CA VAL A 174 -3.48 -0.85 10.79
C VAL A 174 -2.72 0.47 10.66
N SER A 175 -3.35 1.55 11.09
CA SER A 175 -2.74 2.87 11.13
C SER A 175 -1.67 2.98 12.22
N CYS A 176 -0.76 3.96 12.07
CA CYS A 176 0.32 4.26 13.01
C CYS A 176 1.31 3.10 13.24
N ALA A 177 1.54 2.25 12.23
CA ALA A 177 2.40 1.08 12.36
C ALA A 177 3.87 1.44 12.67
N LEU A 178 4.36 2.58 12.17
CA LEU A 178 5.74 3.05 12.37
C LEU A 178 5.86 4.31 13.23
N GLY A 179 4.74 4.80 13.77
CA GLY A 179 4.69 6.01 14.59
C GLY A 179 3.31 6.64 14.62
N CYS A 180 3.05 7.40 15.67
CA CYS A 180 1.80 8.12 15.90
C CYS A 180 2.07 9.62 16.06
N PRO A 181 1.25 10.50 15.46
CA PRO A 181 1.41 11.95 15.61
C PRO A 181 1.14 12.45 17.03
N TYR A 182 0.57 11.61 17.90
CA TYR A 182 0.21 11.97 19.27
C TYR A 182 1.05 11.25 20.32
N GLU A 183 1.31 9.96 20.14
CA GLU A 183 2.03 9.10 21.09
C GLU A 183 3.52 8.96 20.73
N GLY A 184 3.92 9.41 19.53
CA GLY A 184 5.28 9.26 19.03
C GLY A 184 5.57 7.82 18.65
N ARG A 185 6.53 7.19 19.32
CA ARG A 185 6.95 5.82 19.02
C ARG A 185 5.84 4.81 19.34
N ILE A 186 5.55 3.93 18.40
CA ILE A 186 4.65 2.79 18.58
C ILE A 186 5.48 1.51 18.65
N GLU A 187 5.25 0.68 19.66
CA GLU A 187 5.98 -0.57 19.83
C GLU A 187 5.52 -1.62 18.80
N PRO A 188 6.44 -2.31 18.10
CA PRO A 188 6.11 -3.37 17.14
C PRO A 188 5.15 -4.44 17.66
N ALA A 189 5.23 -4.77 18.96
CA ALA A 189 4.35 -5.74 19.58
C ALA A 189 2.88 -5.29 19.56
N LYS A 190 2.60 -3.98 19.65
CA LYS A 190 1.23 -3.46 19.58
C LYS A 190 0.68 -3.55 18.16
N VAL A 191 1.50 -3.29 17.16
CA VAL A 191 1.14 -3.48 15.75
C VAL A 191 0.80 -4.94 15.46
N ALA A 192 1.63 -5.86 15.95
CA ALA A 192 1.41 -7.31 15.81
C ALA A 192 0.13 -7.77 16.52
N GLU A 193 -0.17 -7.26 17.71
CA GLU A 193 -1.42 -7.54 18.43
C GLU A 193 -2.65 -7.15 17.59
N VAL A 194 -2.67 -5.93 17.07
CA VAL A 194 -3.80 -5.41 16.27
C VAL A 194 -3.93 -6.15 14.94
N ALA A 195 -2.81 -6.40 14.24
CA ALA A 195 -2.80 -7.15 13.00
C ALA A 195 -3.29 -8.60 13.20
N SER A 196 -2.83 -9.26 14.27
CA SER A 196 -3.26 -10.62 14.63
C SER A 196 -4.75 -10.68 14.96
N LYS A 197 -5.27 -9.69 15.72
CA LYS A 197 -6.72 -9.57 15.99
C LYS A 197 -7.52 -9.45 14.69
N LEU A 198 -7.17 -8.51 13.80
CA LEU A 198 -7.86 -8.31 12.52
C LEU A 198 -7.81 -9.56 11.63
N TYR A 199 -6.66 -10.21 11.54
CA TYR A 199 -6.51 -11.45 10.78
C TYR A 199 -7.36 -12.58 11.40
N GLY A 200 -7.34 -12.72 12.72
CA GLY A 200 -8.07 -13.75 13.46
C GLY A 200 -9.60 -13.63 13.37
N ILE A 201 -10.15 -12.41 13.30
CA ILE A 201 -11.59 -12.19 13.13
C ILE A 201 -12.07 -12.41 11.68
N GLY A 202 -11.16 -12.43 10.69
CA GLY A 202 -11.48 -12.86 9.32
C GLY A 202 -11.01 -11.94 8.20
N CYS A 203 -10.20 -10.91 8.46
CA CYS A 203 -9.57 -10.16 7.37
C CYS A 203 -8.59 -11.06 6.61
N TYR A 204 -8.68 -11.06 5.27
CA TYR A 204 -7.82 -11.92 4.45
C TYR A 204 -6.41 -11.35 4.25
N GLU A 205 -6.28 -10.02 4.33
CA GLU A 205 -5.02 -9.28 4.16
C GLU A 205 -5.01 -8.07 5.09
N ILE A 206 -3.86 -7.79 5.70
CA ILE A 206 -3.62 -6.68 6.63
C ILE A 206 -2.59 -5.72 6.04
N SER A 207 -3.01 -4.49 5.74
CA SER A 207 -2.13 -3.39 5.31
C SER A 207 -1.59 -2.61 6.51
N LEU A 208 -0.27 -2.66 6.68
CA LEU A 208 0.46 -2.03 7.78
C LEU A 208 0.88 -0.62 7.34
N ALA A 209 0.26 0.41 7.94
CA ALA A 209 0.36 1.78 7.45
C ALA A 209 1.30 2.67 8.28
N ASP A 210 2.33 3.20 7.63
CA ASP A 210 3.10 4.36 8.10
C ASP A 210 2.34 5.65 7.76
N THR A 211 1.27 5.90 8.51
CA THR A 211 0.26 6.95 8.24
C THR A 211 0.84 8.37 8.19
N ILE A 212 1.97 8.60 8.85
CA ILE A 212 2.62 9.92 8.92
C ILE A 212 3.99 9.96 8.23
N GLY A 213 4.40 8.85 7.61
CA GLY A 213 5.63 8.74 6.82
C GLY A 213 6.93 8.92 7.63
N VAL A 214 6.89 8.69 8.95
CA VAL A 214 8.05 8.88 9.86
C VAL A 214 8.92 7.63 9.97
N GLY A 215 8.42 6.50 9.48
CA GLY A 215 9.13 5.24 9.51
C GLY A 215 10.42 5.30 8.71
N THR A 216 11.43 4.60 9.20
CA THR A 216 12.70 4.36 8.52
C THR A 216 12.89 2.85 8.26
N PRO A 217 13.81 2.46 7.37
CA PRO A 217 14.08 1.04 7.09
C PRO A 217 14.31 0.19 8.34
N GLY A 218 15.01 0.73 9.35
CA GLY A 218 15.25 0.03 10.61
C GLY A 218 13.95 -0.23 11.40
N SER A 219 13.08 0.76 11.52
CA SER A 219 11.78 0.59 12.19
C SER A 219 10.81 -0.30 11.40
N MET A 220 10.82 -0.21 10.06
CA MET A 220 10.01 -1.07 9.19
C MET A 220 10.41 -2.54 9.37
N LEU A 221 11.71 -2.84 9.35
CA LEU A 221 12.22 -4.19 9.57
C LEU A 221 11.82 -4.74 10.94
N GLN A 222 12.00 -3.97 12.01
CA GLN A 222 11.62 -4.38 13.38
C GLN A 222 10.13 -4.64 13.51
N MET A 223 9.30 -3.78 12.92
CA MET A 223 7.86 -3.93 12.88
C MET A 223 7.46 -5.23 12.15
N LEU A 224 7.94 -5.43 10.92
CA LEU A 224 7.62 -6.62 10.12
C LEU A 224 8.14 -7.93 10.76
N GLN A 225 9.33 -7.92 11.36
CA GLN A 225 9.88 -9.09 12.06
C GLN A 225 9.00 -9.51 13.24
N ARG A 226 8.32 -8.57 13.90
CA ARG A 226 7.39 -8.89 14.99
C ARG A 226 6.03 -9.34 14.45
N VAL A 227 5.48 -8.65 13.46
CA VAL A 227 4.15 -8.99 12.90
C VAL A 227 4.16 -10.37 12.22
N THR A 228 5.25 -10.73 11.52
CA THR A 228 5.37 -12.02 10.82
C THR A 228 5.44 -13.24 11.74
N GLN A 229 5.58 -13.03 13.06
CA GLN A 229 5.46 -14.11 14.05
C GLN A 229 4.00 -14.48 14.34
N GLU A 230 3.05 -13.58 14.04
CA GLU A 230 1.63 -13.73 14.39
C GLU A 230 0.72 -13.81 13.15
N VAL A 231 1.12 -13.18 12.04
CA VAL A 231 0.35 -13.13 10.77
C VAL A 231 1.24 -13.62 9.63
N PRO A 232 0.76 -14.53 8.76
CA PRO A 232 1.57 -15.03 7.64
C PRO A 232 1.93 -13.90 6.67
N ILE A 233 3.18 -13.89 6.19
CA ILE A 233 3.70 -12.87 5.27
C ILE A 233 2.84 -12.69 4.01
N SER A 234 2.19 -13.76 3.53
CA SER A 234 1.31 -13.75 2.37
C SER A 234 0.00 -12.98 2.58
N ALA A 235 -0.35 -12.69 3.84
CA ALA A 235 -1.52 -11.90 4.23
C ALA A 235 -1.12 -10.47 4.68
N LEU A 236 0.13 -10.06 4.45
CA LEU A 236 0.60 -8.73 4.82
C LEU A 236 0.80 -7.85 3.59
N ALA A 237 0.38 -6.59 3.73
CA ALA A 237 0.68 -5.51 2.81
C ALA A 237 1.36 -4.36 3.58
N VAL A 238 2.04 -3.48 2.85
CA VAL A 238 2.58 -2.23 3.42
C VAL A 238 1.98 -1.02 2.74
N HIS A 239 1.71 0.00 3.53
CA HIS A 239 1.20 1.29 3.07
C HIS A 239 2.10 2.38 3.63
N CYS A 240 2.88 3.04 2.77
CA CYS A 240 3.88 4.01 3.19
C CYS A 240 3.53 5.39 2.65
N HIS A 241 3.37 6.36 3.55
CA HIS A 241 3.40 7.76 3.16
C HIS A 241 4.82 8.22 2.92
N ASP A 242 5.00 9.14 1.97
CA ASP A 242 6.31 9.67 1.59
C ASP A 242 6.58 11.06 2.19
N THR A 243 5.93 11.38 3.32
CA THR A 243 6.02 12.68 3.99
C THR A 243 7.45 13.11 4.30
N TYR A 244 8.32 12.16 4.66
CA TYR A 244 9.75 12.40 4.94
C TYR A 244 10.69 11.74 3.91
N GLY A 245 10.18 11.40 2.72
CA GLY A 245 10.99 10.79 1.64
C GLY A 245 11.48 9.37 1.95
N GLN A 246 10.76 8.64 2.83
CA GLN A 246 11.16 7.32 3.30
C GLN A 246 10.41 6.17 2.61
N ALA A 247 9.36 6.46 1.84
CA ALA A 247 8.41 5.42 1.46
C ALA A 247 9.02 4.31 0.60
N LEU A 248 9.77 4.65 -0.46
CA LEU A 248 10.41 3.64 -1.31
C LEU A 248 11.47 2.82 -0.57
N ALA A 249 12.20 3.44 0.36
CA ALA A 249 13.19 2.72 1.18
C ALA A 249 12.51 1.74 2.16
N ASN A 250 11.37 2.14 2.73
CA ASN A 250 10.56 1.29 3.59
C ASN A 250 9.91 0.15 2.79
N ILE A 251 9.40 0.42 1.58
CA ILE A 251 8.86 -0.61 0.68
C ILE A 251 9.96 -1.59 0.29
N LEU A 252 11.14 -1.12 -0.12
CA LEU A 252 12.27 -1.99 -0.43
C LEU A 252 12.61 -2.91 0.75
N THR A 253 12.60 -2.37 1.97
CA THR A 253 12.79 -3.16 3.20
C THR A 253 11.71 -4.23 3.36
N ALA A 254 10.44 -3.90 3.10
CA ALA A 254 9.34 -4.84 3.17
C ALA A 254 9.47 -5.97 2.12
N LEU A 255 9.87 -5.64 0.89
CA LEU A 255 10.15 -6.61 -0.17
C LEU A 255 11.29 -7.57 0.21
N GLN A 256 12.33 -7.07 0.90
CA GLN A 256 13.44 -7.91 1.39
C GLN A 256 12.99 -8.93 2.45
N VAL A 257 11.93 -8.63 3.20
CA VAL A 257 11.31 -9.54 4.18
C VAL A 257 10.30 -10.49 3.51
N GLY A 258 9.96 -10.27 2.23
CA GLY A 258 9.05 -11.10 1.44
C GLY A 258 7.61 -10.59 1.36
N VAL A 259 7.33 -9.37 1.82
CA VAL A 259 6.03 -8.72 1.56
C VAL A 259 5.90 -8.54 0.04
N SER A 260 4.75 -8.91 -0.51
CA SER A 260 4.48 -8.87 -1.97
C SER A 260 3.26 -8.03 -2.33
N VAL A 261 2.77 -7.21 -1.40
CA VAL A 261 1.63 -6.31 -1.61
C VAL A 261 1.98 -4.91 -1.09
N VAL A 262 1.80 -3.90 -1.95
CA VAL A 262 2.16 -2.51 -1.65
C VAL A 262 0.99 -1.60 -2.02
N ASP A 263 0.60 -0.74 -1.09
CA ASP A 263 -0.37 0.32 -1.35
C ASP A 263 0.35 1.57 -1.85
N SER A 264 -0.21 2.22 -2.88
CA SER A 264 0.30 3.47 -3.44
C SER A 264 -0.83 4.29 -4.05
N ALA A 265 -0.60 5.58 -4.25
CA ALA A 265 -1.57 6.48 -4.88
C ALA A 265 -1.04 7.09 -6.17
N VAL A 266 -1.82 7.03 -7.24
CA VAL A 266 -1.51 7.69 -8.53
C VAL A 266 -1.11 9.15 -8.31
N ALA A 267 -0.07 9.62 -9.00
CA ALA A 267 0.48 10.97 -8.90
C ALA A 267 0.90 11.43 -7.49
N GLY A 268 1.02 10.49 -6.53
CA GLY A 268 1.24 10.80 -5.11
C GLY A 268 0.12 11.65 -4.52
N LEU A 269 -1.12 11.32 -4.88
CA LEU A 269 -2.34 11.96 -4.34
C LEU A 269 -2.46 11.79 -2.82
N GLY A 270 -3.15 12.76 -2.22
CA GLY A 270 -3.33 12.86 -0.78
C GLY A 270 -2.39 13.85 -0.14
N GLY A 271 -2.35 13.80 1.18
CA GLY A 271 -1.57 14.65 2.06
C GLY A 271 -1.75 14.18 3.49
N CYS A 272 -0.80 14.52 4.37
CA CYS A 272 -0.96 14.23 5.79
C CYS A 272 -1.66 15.43 6.47
N PRO A 273 -2.86 15.26 7.05
CA PRO A 273 -3.53 16.35 7.77
C PRO A 273 -2.74 16.82 9.00
N TYR A 274 -1.75 16.04 9.43
CA TYR A 274 -0.88 16.32 10.57
C TYR A 274 0.43 17.02 10.19
N ALA A 275 0.73 17.16 8.90
CA ALA A 275 1.94 17.84 8.42
C ALA A 275 1.61 18.73 7.21
N GLU A 276 1.45 20.04 7.47
CA GLU A 276 1.17 21.01 6.41
C GLU A 276 2.24 20.96 5.31
N GLY A 277 1.81 20.72 4.06
CA GLY A 277 2.70 20.66 2.89
C GLY A 277 3.40 19.32 2.66
N SER A 278 3.09 18.28 3.44
CA SER A 278 3.65 16.94 3.27
C SER A 278 3.16 16.22 2.01
N SER A 279 4.08 15.45 1.40
CA SER A 279 3.74 14.35 0.50
C SER A 279 2.94 13.30 1.29
N GLY A 280 1.70 13.03 0.87
CA GLY A 280 0.85 12.00 1.46
C GLY A 280 1.33 10.60 1.10
N ASN A 281 0.52 9.86 0.35
CA ASN A 281 0.89 8.55 -0.16
C ASN A 281 2.14 8.57 -1.05
N VAL A 282 2.89 7.47 -1.06
CA VAL A 282 3.87 7.20 -2.11
C VAL A 282 3.19 7.16 -3.48
N SER A 283 3.87 7.69 -4.51
CA SER A 283 3.30 7.69 -5.86
C SER A 283 3.37 6.32 -6.50
N THR A 284 2.28 5.88 -7.14
CA THR A 284 2.22 4.59 -7.84
C THR A 284 3.26 4.52 -8.95
N GLU A 285 3.49 5.62 -9.67
CA GLU A 285 4.49 5.69 -10.73
C GLU A 285 5.91 5.44 -10.22
N ASP A 286 6.27 6.03 -9.07
CA ASP A 286 7.62 5.85 -8.50
C ASP A 286 7.80 4.43 -7.96
N VAL A 287 6.75 3.80 -7.41
CA VAL A 287 6.76 2.38 -6.99
C VAL A 287 6.91 1.47 -8.19
N VAL A 288 6.10 1.65 -9.24
CA VAL A 288 6.18 0.84 -10.47
C VAL A 288 7.55 0.98 -11.12
N TYR A 289 8.10 2.19 -11.20
CA TYR A 289 9.42 2.44 -11.75
C TYR A 289 10.52 1.68 -11.00
N MET A 290 10.49 1.72 -9.66
CA MET A 290 11.43 0.95 -8.83
C MET A 290 11.28 -0.56 -9.07
N LEU A 291 10.07 -1.10 -9.01
CA LEU A 291 9.79 -2.53 -9.16
C LEU A 291 10.22 -3.05 -10.53
N HIS A 292 9.85 -2.34 -11.61
CA HIS A 292 10.26 -2.70 -12.97
C HIS A 292 11.77 -2.63 -13.16
N GLY A 293 12.42 -1.59 -12.62
CA GLY A 293 13.89 -1.45 -12.65
C GLY A 293 14.61 -2.57 -11.89
N MET A 294 13.98 -3.13 -10.85
CA MET A 294 14.46 -4.30 -10.11
C MET A 294 14.15 -5.64 -10.81
N GLY A 295 13.39 -5.62 -11.92
CA GLY A 295 12.96 -6.84 -12.61
C GLY A 295 11.82 -7.60 -11.91
N ILE A 296 11.06 -6.92 -11.04
CA ILE A 296 9.89 -7.49 -10.35
C ILE A 296 8.65 -7.23 -11.18
N GLU A 297 7.84 -8.28 -11.40
CA GLU A 297 6.61 -8.17 -12.18
C GLU A 297 5.48 -7.52 -11.38
N THR A 298 4.68 -6.68 -12.05
CA THR A 298 3.48 -6.05 -11.45
C THR A 298 2.24 -6.16 -12.33
N GLY A 299 2.41 -6.43 -13.63
CA GLY A 299 1.32 -6.35 -14.63
C GLY A 299 0.88 -4.93 -14.99
N VAL A 300 1.44 -3.89 -14.35
CA VAL A 300 1.03 -2.50 -14.51
C VAL A 300 1.80 -1.82 -15.65
N ASN A 301 1.09 -1.10 -16.51
CA ASN A 301 1.64 -0.24 -17.55
C ASN A 301 1.89 1.17 -16.98
N LEU A 302 3.18 1.51 -16.78
CA LEU A 302 3.60 2.78 -16.19
C LEU A 302 3.09 4.00 -16.97
N ASP A 303 3.15 3.98 -18.30
CA ASP A 303 2.76 5.13 -19.12
C ASP A 303 1.26 5.44 -18.97
N LYS A 304 0.41 4.40 -18.90
CA LYS A 304 -1.03 4.57 -18.63
C LYS A 304 -1.33 5.08 -17.22
N VAL A 305 -0.54 4.68 -16.22
CA VAL A 305 -0.68 5.23 -14.85
C VAL A 305 -0.32 6.72 -14.87
N MET A 306 0.75 7.10 -15.58
CA MET A 306 1.13 8.51 -15.74
C MET A 306 0.02 9.32 -16.43
N GLU A 307 -0.63 8.78 -17.48
CA GLU A 307 -1.78 9.43 -18.14
C GLU A 307 -2.96 9.66 -17.17
N ALA A 308 -3.28 8.66 -16.34
CA ALA A 308 -4.31 8.80 -15.30
C ALA A 308 -3.91 9.84 -14.24
N GLY A 309 -2.63 9.87 -13.85
CA GLY A 309 -2.06 10.85 -12.93
C GLY A 309 -2.12 12.29 -13.46
N ASP A 310 -1.78 12.49 -14.73
CA ASP A 310 -1.86 13.80 -15.39
C ASP A 310 -3.31 14.28 -15.52
N PHE A 311 -4.24 13.37 -15.82
CA PHE A 311 -5.68 13.66 -15.84
C PHE A 311 -6.17 14.19 -14.49
N ILE A 312 -5.92 13.45 -13.40
CA ILE A 312 -6.44 13.86 -12.09
C ILE A 312 -5.73 15.10 -11.55
N CYS A 313 -4.42 15.24 -11.78
CA CYS A 313 -3.69 16.45 -11.41
C CYS A 313 -4.20 17.68 -12.16
N SER A 314 -4.55 17.55 -13.44
CA SER A 314 -5.18 18.62 -14.23
C SER A 314 -6.55 18.99 -13.66
N ALA A 315 -7.38 18.00 -13.31
CA ALA A 315 -8.70 18.25 -12.72
C ALA A 315 -8.63 18.90 -11.33
N LEU A 316 -7.60 18.58 -10.54
CA LEU A 316 -7.31 19.18 -9.24
C LEU A 316 -6.55 20.51 -9.34
N ASN A 317 -6.15 20.94 -10.53
CA ASN A 317 -5.30 22.11 -10.76
C ASN A 317 -4.02 22.10 -9.88
N ARG A 318 -3.37 20.94 -9.80
CA ARG A 318 -2.12 20.74 -9.04
C ARG A 318 -1.06 20.05 -9.88
N LYS A 319 0.18 20.10 -9.40
CA LYS A 319 1.28 19.32 -9.98
C LYS A 319 1.28 17.91 -9.38
N THR A 320 1.72 16.94 -10.17
CA THR A 320 2.02 15.59 -9.69
C THR A 320 3.16 15.60 -8.67
N ASN A 321 3.06 14.74 -7.66
CA ASN A 321 4.13 14.46 -6.71
C ASN A 321 5.04 13.32 -7.19
N SER A 322 4.66 12.57 -8.22
CA SER A 322 5.52 11.53 -8.80
C SER A 322 6.78 12.15 -9.40
N LYS A 323 7.94 11.68 -8.96
CA LYS A 323 9.24 12.09 -9.50
C LYS A 323 9.44 11.59 -10.92
N VAL A 324 8.96 10.38 -11.22
CA VAL A 324 8.99 9.78 -12.55
C VAL A 324 8.19 10.63 -13.54
N SER A 325 6.94 10.98 -13.19
CA SER A 325 6.07 11.80 -14.04
C SER A 325 6.68 13.19 -14.28
N LEU A 326 7.25 13.82 -13.25
CA LEU A 326 7.95 15.11 -13.39
C LEU A 326 9.16 15.05 -14.32
N ALA A 327 9.95 13.97 -14.24
CA ALA A 327 11.14 13.79 -15.07
C ALA A 327 10.79 13.50 -16.53
N ARG A 328 9.77 12.66 -16.78
CA ARG A 328 9.37 12.24 -18.13
C ARG A 328 8.51 13.28 -18.87
N ASN A 329 7.72 14.07 -18.17
CA ASN A 329 6.94 15.17 -18.77
C ASN A 329 7.82 16.36 -19.20
N ARG A 330 9.09 16.39 -18.78
CA ARG A 330 10.12 17.28 -19.32
C ARG A 330 10.96 16.48 -20.32
N LYS A 331 10.53 16.41 -21.58
CA LYS A 331 11.38 15.92 -22.67
C LYS A 331 12.75 16.62 -22.60
N LEU A 332 13.82 15.83 -22.52
CA LEU A 332 15.08 16.17 -23.18
C LEU A 332 14.87 16.11 -24.69
#